data_AF-A0A9P4BFD7-F1
#
_entry.id   AF-A0A9P4BFD7-F1
#
_cell.length_a   1.000
_cell.length_b   1.000
_cell.length_c   1.000
_cell.angle_alpha   90.00
_cell.angle_beta   90.00
_cell.angle_gamma   90.00
#
_symmetry.space_group_name_H-M   'P 1'
#
loop_
_entity.id
_entity.type
_entity.pdbx_description
1 polymer ?
#
loop_
_entity_poly.entity_id
_entity_poly.type
_entity_poly.pdbx_seq_one_letter_code
_entity_poly.pdbx_strand_id
1 'polypeptide(L)'
;NGTEASLHVLVDEALGMLTYFADPYSSWQRGSNENRNGRIRRYLPKGTGFEDLAQEDLDAIVGEINDTPMKLLGYKTPNEVWDEEIARLQSKAASPNTSVALTN
;
A
#
# COMPACT_ATOMS: atom_id res chain seq x y z
N ASN A 1 15.98 -7.99 3.47
CA ASN A 1 14.90 -8.28 2.51
C ASN A 1 14.88 -9.77 2.25
N GLY A 2 13.69 -10.37 2.13
CA GLY A 2 13.54 -11.78 1.81
C GLY A 2 13.69 -12.04 0.30
N THR A 3 13.78 -13.31 -0.08
CA THR A 3 13.96 -13.74 -1.48
C THR A 3 12.69 -13.63 -2.31
N GLU A 4 11.54 -13.43 -1.67
CA GLU A 4 10.23 -13.35 -2.32
C GLU A 4 10.12 -12.17 -3.29
N ALA A 5 10.90 -11.11 -3.08
CA ALA A 5 10.95 -9.93 -3.94
C ALA A 5 12.17 -9.91 -4.88
N SER A 6 12.85 -11.05 -5.07
CA SER A 6 14.07 -11.14 -5.90
C SER A 6 13.86 -10.76 -7.37
N LEU A 7 12.67 -11.01 -7.91
CA LEU A 7 12.30 -10.72 -9.31
C LEU A 7 11.65 -9.34 -9.52
N HIS A 8 11.80 -8.41 -8.58
CA HIS A 8 11.18 -7.08 -8.66
C HIS A 8 11.55 -6.27 -9.92
N VAL A 9 12.72 -6.53 -10.52
CA VAL A 9 13.15 -5.88 -11.76
C VAL A 9 12.17 -6.15 -12.92
N LEU A 10 11.56 -7.33 -12.97
CA LEU A 10 10.58 -7.68 -14.01
C LEU A 10 9.32 -6.79 -13.95
N VAL A 11 8.96 -6.31 -12.76
CA VAL A 11 7.80 -5.43 -12.56
C VAL A 11 8.10 -4.02 -13.09
N ASP A 12 9.33 -3.55 -12.90
CA ASP A 12 9.79 -2.28 -13.47
C ASP A 12 9.83 -2.35 -15.00
N GLU A 13 10.43 -3.41 -15.56
CA GLU A 13 10.51 -3.59 -17.01
C GLU A 13 9.14 -3.67 -17.68
N ALA A 14 8.18 -4.36 -17.06
CA ALA A 14 6.86 -4.57 -17.64
C ALA A 14 5.91 -3.36 -17.46
N LEU A 15 5.99 -2.65 -16.33
CA LEU A 15 4.99 -1.65 -15.92
C LEU A 15 5.58 -0.26 -15.65
N GLY A 16 6.90 -0.07 -15.72
CA GLY A 16 7.59 1.17 -15.32
C GLY A 16 7.49 1.45 -13.82
N MET A 17 7.30 0.41 -13.01
CA MET A 17 7.10 0.52 -11.56
C MET A 17 8.42 0.33 -10.80
N LEU A 18 9.00 1.45 -10.38
CA LEU A 18 10.22 1.47 -9.56
C LEU A 18 10.03 0.72 -8.23
N THR A 19 11.02 -0.07 -7.86
CA THR A 19 11.04 -0.79 -6.58
C THR A 19 12.02 -0.16 -5.60
N TYR A 20 11.61 -0.06 -4.34
CA TYR A 20 12.42 0.47 -3.24
C TYR A 20 12.52 -0.56 -2.11
N PHE A 21 13.70 -0.67 -1.52
CA PHE A 21 13.96 -1.57 -0.40
C PHE A 21 14.43 -0.79 0.83
N ALA A 22 14.11 -1.33 2.01
CA ALA A 22 14.70 -0.85 3.23
C ALA A 22 16.19 -1.22 3.29
N ASP A 23 16.98 -0.33 3.88
CA ASP A 23 18.39 -0.54 4.16
C ASP A 23 18.57 -1.74 5.12
N PRO A 24 19.70 -2.45 5.05
CA PRO A 24 20.01 -3.53 5.97
C PRO A 24 19.90 -3.07 7.44
N TYR A 25 19.23 -3.88 8.27
CA TYR A 25 18.98 -3.61 9.69
C TYR A 25 18.12 -2.38 10.00
N SER A 26 17.48 -1.78 8.99
CA SER A 26 16.65 -0.57 9.13
C SER A 26 15.15 -0.87 9.13
N SER A 27 14.68 -1.72 10.06
CA SER A 27 13.27 -2.13 10.11
C SER A 27 12.29 -0.95 10.25
N TRP A 28 12.72 0.14 10.90
CA TRP A 28 11.92 1.36 11.07
C TRP A 28 11.48 2.01 9.75
N GLN A 29 12.21 1.79 8.64
CA GLN A 29 11.81 2.27 7.31
C GLN A 29 10.53 1.59 6.79
N ARG A 30 10.07 0.53 7.46
CA ARG A 30 8.83 -0.20 7.16
C ARG A 30 7.80 -0.11 8.29
N GLY A 31 7.93 0.86 9.20
CA GLY A 31 7.08 0.96 10.39
C GLY A 31 5.56 0.96 10.09
N SER A 32 5.13 1.61 9.00
CA SER A 32 3.72 1.57 8.58
C SER A 32 3.24 0.16 8.20
N ASN A 33 4.09 -0.61 7.51
CA ASN A 33 3.79 -1.98 7.11
C ASN A 33 3.72 -2.90 8.33
N GLU A 34 4.63 -2.72 9.29
CA GLU A 34 4.63 -3.49 10.55
C GLU A 34 3.38 -3.21 11.38
N ASN A 35 2.95 -1.94 11.48
CA ASN A 35 1.71 -1.56 12.14
C ASN A 35 0.48 -2.19 11.47
N ARG A 36 0.41 -2.20 10.13
CA ARG A 36 -0.69 -2.84 9.40
C ARG A 36 -0.70 -4.35 9.58
N ASN A 37 0.47 -5.01 9.48
CA ASN A 37 0.61 -6.44 9.75
C ASN A 37 0.15 -6.79 11.17
N GLY A 38 0.45 -5.94 12.16
CA GLY A 38 -0.02 -6.10 13.53
C GLY A 38 -1.55 -6.12 13.66
N ARG A 39 -2.28 -5.34 12.84
CA ARG A 39 -3.76 -5.39 12.81
C ARG A 39 -4.27 -6.70 12.22
N ILE A 40 -3.71 -7.14 11.10
CA ILE A 40 -4.07 -8.41 10.46
C ILE A 40 -3.87 -9.58 11.46
N ARG A 41 -2.78 -9.54 12.24
CA ARG A 41 -2.47 -10.56 13.25
C ARG A 41 -3.46 -10.64 14.41
N ARG A 42 -4.35 -9.66 14.60
CA ARG A 42 -5.46 -9.76 15.57
C ARG A 42 -6.56 -10.69 15.09
N TYR A 43 -6.77 -10.78 13.78
CA TYR A 43 -7.72 -11.70 13.14
C TYR A 43 -7.07 -13.05 12.84
N LEU A 44 -5.80 -13.04 12.41
CA LEU A 44 -5.04 -14.23 12.02
C LEU A 44 -3.78 -14.38 12.89
N PRO A 45 -3.93 -14.85 14.15
CA PRO A 45 -2.80 -15.09 15.05
C PRO A 45 -1.71 -15.94 14.41
N LYS A 46 -0.49 -15.86 14.95
CA LYS A 46 0.63 -16.66 14.45
C LYS A 46 0.29 -18.16 14.60
N GLY A 47 0.52 -18.93 13.53
CA GLY A 47 0.19 -20.35 13.48
C GLY A 47 -1.23 -20.66 12.98
N THR A 48 -2.04 -19.64 12.66
CA THR A 48 -3.28 -19.83 11.91
C THR A 48 -2.97 -20.51 10.59
N GLY A 49 -3.58 -21.68 10.35
CA GLY A 49 -3.52 -22.34 9.05
C GLY A 49 -4.30 -21.54 8.02
N PHE A 50 -3.74 -21.41 6.82
CA PHE A 50 -4.41 -20.73 5.70
C PHE A 50 -5.18 -21.70 4.80
N GLU A 51 -5.14 -23.00 5.11
CA GLU A 51 -5.73 -24.08 4.29
C GLU A 51 -7.25 -23.95 4.18
N ASP A 52 -7.91 -23.60 5.29
CA ASP A 52 -9.37 -23.46 5.36
C ASP A 52 -9.84 -22.00 5.29
N LEU A 53 -8.92 -21.05 5.06
CA LEU A 53 -9.26 -19.63 5.02
C LEU A 53 -9.82 -19.28 3.64
N ALA A 54 -11.11 -18.97 3.58
CA ALA A 54 -11.75 -18.56 2.34
C ALA A 54 -11.28 -17.16 1.93
N GLN A 55 -11.32 -16.87 0.62
CA GLN A 55 -10.96 -15.54 0.12
C GLN A 55 -11.92 -14.48 0.67
N GLU A 56 -13.19 -14.83 0.85
CA GLU A 56 -14.23 -13.97 1.40
C GLU A 56 -13.92 -13.58 2.85
N ASP A 57 -13.33 -14.48 3.64
CA ASP A 57 -12.91 -14.18 5.02
C ASP A 57 -11.74 -13.20 5.04
N LEU A 58 -10.78 -13.38 4.13
CA LEU A 58 -9.66 -12.44 3.96
C LEU A 58 -10.14 -11.06 3.54
N ASP A 59 -11.06 -11.00 2.59
CA ASP A 59 -11.62 -9.75 2.08
C ASP A 59 -12.42 -9.03 3.18
N ALA A 60 -13.18 -9.76 3.99
CA ALA A 60 -13.89 -9.20 5.14
C ALA A 60 -12.93 -8.58 6.17
N ILE A 61 -11.84 -9.29 6.50
CA ILE A 61 -10.80 -8.79 7.41
C ILE A 61 -10.15 -7.51 6.85
N VAL A 62 -9.78 -7.52 5.57
CA VAL A 62 -9.14 -6.36 4.92
C VAL A 62 -10.11 -5.19 4.83
N GLY A 63 -11.39 -5.45 4.51
CA GLY A 63 -12.46 -4.47 4.48
C GLY A 63 -12.59 -3.76 5.83
N GLU A 64 -12.75 -4.50 6.92
CA GLU A 64 -12.86 -3.92 8.26
C GLU A 64 -11.62 -3.09 8.64
N ILE A 65 -10.41 -3.58 8.32
CA ILE A 65 -9.17 -2.85 8.58
C ILE A 65 -9.11 -1.53 7.78
N ASN A 66 -9.55 -1.55 6.52
CA ASN A 66 -9.52 -0.38 5.65
C ASN A 66 -10.69 0.60 5.90
N ASP A 67 -11.75 0.14 6.56
CA ASP A 67 -12.87 0.96 7.05
C ASP A 67 -12.68 1.43 8.50
N THR A 68 -11.57 1.07 9.16
CA THR A 68 -11.28 1.53 10.52
C THR A 68 -10.66 2.93 10.51
N PRO A 69 -11.27 3.94 11.18
CA PRO A 69 -10.69 5.28 11.34
C PRO A 69 -9.27 5.27 11.93
N MET A 70 -8.37 6.05 11.35
CA MET A 70 -6.98 6.17 11.82
C MET A 70 -6.68 7.60 12.28
N LYS A 71 -6.21 7.76 13.53
CA LYS A 71 -5.78 9.06 14.07
C LYS A 71 -4.73 9.75 13.18
N LEU A 72 -3.82 8.99 12.59
CA LEU A 72 -2.80 9.49 11.66
C LEU A 72 -3.41 10.15 10.41
N LEU A 73 -4.60 9.69 9.99
CA LEU A 73 -5.36 10.19 8.85
C LEU A 73 -6.41 11.23 9.27
N GLY A 74 -6.26 11.87 10.43
CA GLY A 74 -7.26 12.81 10.95
C GLY A 74 -8.59 12.14 11.28
N TYR A 75 -8.56 10.87 11.71
CA TYR A 75 -9.73 10.03 11.97
C TYR A 75 -10.57 9.67 10.73
N LYS A 76 -10.01 9.83 9.52
CA LYS A 76 -10.55 9.19 8.32
C LYS A 76 -10.13 7.72 8.23
N THR A 77 -10.88 6.94 7.46
CA THR A 77 -10.53 5.57 7.11
C THR A 77 -9.51 5.55 5.97
N PRO A 78 -8.69 4.49 5.86
CA PRO A 78 -7.85 4.26 4.69
C PRO A 78 -8.61 4.35 3.35
N ASN A 79 -9.82 3.80 3.26
CA ASN A 79 -10.64 3.86 2.04
C ASN A 79 -11.04 5.30 1.67
N GLU A 80 -11.48 6.11 2.64
CA GLU A 80 -11.81 7.52 2.39
C GLU A 80 -10.62 8.31 1.86
N VAL A 81 -9.45 8.15 2.48
CA VAL A 81 -8.23 8.86 2.05
C VAL A 81 -7.75 8.36 0.69
N TRP A 82 -7.92 7.06 0.41
CA TRP A 82 -7.62 6.49 -0.90
C TRP A 82 -8.47 7.13 -2.00
N ASP A 83 -9.80 7.19 -1.82
CA ASP A 83 -10.72 7.77 -2.80
C ASP A 83 -10.42 9.25 -3.06
N GLU A 84 -10.13 10.01 -2.00
CA GLU A 84 -9.71 11.42 -2.09
C GLU A 84 -8.42 11.59 -2.90
N GLU A 85 -7.43 10.74 -2.66
CA GLU A 85 -6.13 10.79 -3.33
C GLU A 85 -6.24 10.38 -4.81
N ILE A 86 -7.02 9.35 -5.12
CA ILE A 86 -7.27 8.93 -6.50
C ILE A 86 -7.98 10.03 -7.29
N ALA A 87 -9.02 10.66 -6.72
CA ALA A 87 -9.69 11.79 -7.35
C ALA A 87 -8.73 12.97 -7.60
N ARG A 88 -7.86 13.27 -6.63
CA ARG A 88 -6.81 14.30 -6.75
C ARG A 88 -5.85 14.00 -7.90
N LEU A 89 -5.37 12.76 -8.02
CA LEU A 89 -4.46 12.37 -9.09
C LEU A 89 -5.12 12.41 -10.48
N GLN A 90 -6.37 11.96 -10.58
CA GLN A 90 -7.14 12.01 -11.83
C GLN A 90 -7.39 13.45 -12.30
N SER A 91 -7.76 14.36 -11.40
CA SER A 91 -7.94 15.78 -11.75
C SER A 91 -6.65 16.45 -12.24
N LYS A 92 -5.50 16.09 -11.66
CA LYS A 92 -4.19 16.58 -12.09
C LYS A 92 -3.80 16.05 -13.47
N ALA A 93 -4.12 14.79 -13.77
CA ALA A 93 -3.90 14.21 -15.09
C ALA A 93 -4.79 14.85 -16.18
N ALA A 94 -6.02 15.26 -15.83
CA ALA A 94 -6.94 15.95 -16.73
C ALA A 94 -6.57 17.42 -17.02
N SER A 95 -5.69 18.02 -16.21
CA SER A 95 -5.21 19.40 -16.39
C SER A 95 -3.67 19.42 -16.48
N PRO A 96 -3.07 18.97 -17.60
CA PRO A 96 -1.64 19.05 -17.77
C PRO A 96 -1.25 20.53 -17.90
N ASN A 97 -0.45 21.03 -16.95
CA ASN A 97 0.14 22.38 -17.03
C ASN A 97 0.88 22.53 -18.37
N THR A 98 0.30 23.30 -19.29
CA THR A 98 0.95 23.77 -20.51
C THR A 98 1.85 24.93 -20.12
N SER A 99 3.12 24.67 -19.82
CA SER A 99 4.22 25.63 -19.98
C SER A 99 5.55 24.98 -19.61
N VAL A 100 6.16 24.27 -20.56
CA VAL A 100 7.62 24.25 -20.64
C VAL A 100 7.95 24.94 -21.96
N ALA A 101 8.15 26.26 -21.88
CA ALA A 101 8.78 27.00 -22.95
C ALA A 101 10.20 26.45 -23.09
N LEU A 102 10.43 25.71 -24.17
CA LEU A 102 11.76 25.44 -24.67
C LEU A 102 12.31 26.77 -25.20
N THR A 103 13.15 27.45 -24.41
CA THR A 103 14.05 28.45 -24.93
C THR A 103 15.31 27.75 -25.43
N ASN A 104 15.67 28.10 -26.67
CA ASN A 104 16.74 27.59 -27.54
C ASN A 104 18.08 27.27 -26.88
#